data_AF-A0A258ATX9-F1
#
_entry.id   AF-A0A258ATX9-F1
#
_cell.length_a   1.000
_cell.length_b   1.000
_cell.length_c   1.000
_cell.angle_alpha   90.00
_cell.angle_beta   90.00
_cell.angle_gamma   90.00
#
_symmetry.space_group_name_H-M   'P 1'
#
loop_
_entity.id
_entity.type
_entity.pdbx_description
1 polymer ?
#
loop_
_entity_poly.entity_id
_entity_poly.type
_entity_poly.pdbx_seq_one_letter_code
_entity_poly.pdbx_strand_id
1 'polypeptide(L)'
;MIFLECFNDEATVRALGFSKSQWFHADAKSRVAHALEISRKNTDIALVDQDPGQDCPPFLREFRAAESRLDLGLCLYRHPESGKHFIEIQPDLEPWLYAQAQAIGISPVTHHLPKRHQDLHKNPRKHRSHLESFVNACLAANSPHLTKLAEWLRLA
;
A
#
# COMPACT_ATOMS: atom_id res chain seq x y z
N MET A 1 -8.97 10.92 -0.68
CA MET A 1 -9.47 9.53 -0.45
C MET A 1 -8.40 8.56 -0.93
N ILE A 2 -8.20 7.46 -0.20
CA ILE A 2 -7.23 6.43 -0.54
C ILE A 2 -7.97 5.21 -1.12
N PHE A 3 -7.70 4.85 -2.37
CA PHE A 3 -8.26 3.66 -3.03
C PHE A 3 -7.33 2.46 -2.83
N LEU A 4 -7.87 1.36 -2.33
CA LEU A 4 -7.13 0.15 -1.91
C LEU A 4 -7.64 -1.09 -2.64
N GLU A 5 -6.75 -2.03 -2.90
CA GLU A 5 -7.06 -3.26 -3.64
C GLU A 5 -7.56 -4.37 -2.74
N CYS A 6 -6.94 -4.55 -1.57
CA CYS A 6 -7.15 -5.74 -0.76
C CYS A 6 -7.29 -5.44 0.75
N PHE A 7 -7.61 -6.50 1.52
CA PHE A 7 -7.77 -6.39 2.97
C PHE A 7 -6.46 -6.17 3.73
N ASN A 8 -5.32 -6.57 3.15
CA ASN A 8 -4.00 -6.32 3.73
C ASN A 8 -3.60 -4.85 3.57
N ASP A 9 -3.98 -4.20 2.47
CA ASP A 9 -3.85 -2.75 2.30
C ASP A 9 -4.65 -2.01 3.36
N GLU A 10 -5.90 -2.42 3.59
CA GLU A 10 -6.75 -1.80 4.62
C GLU A 10 -6.14 -1.90 6.01
N ALA A 11 -5.59 -3.08 6.35
CA ALA A 11 -4.92 -3.28 7.63
C ALA A 11 -3.68 -2.39 7.76
N THR A 12 -2.88 -2.31 6.70
CA THR A 12 -1.66 -1.49 6.65
C THR A 12 -2.01 0.00 6.79
N VAL A 13 -2.89 0.53 5.94
CA VAL A 13 -3.32 1.93 5.96
C VAL A 13 -3.98 2.31 7.29
N ARG A 14 -4.77 1.41 7.88
CA ARG A 14 -5.30 1.64 9.22
C ARG A 14 -4.21 1.76 10.27
N ALA A 15 -3.23 0.85 10.26
CA ALA A 15 -2.10 0.90 11.20
C ALA A 15 -1.21 2.13 11.00
N LEU A 16 -1.14 2.67 9.78
CA LEU A 16 -0.49 3.96 9.49
C LEU A 16 -1.25 5.19 10.04
N GLY A 17 -2.40 4.98 10.71
CA GLY A 17 -3.14 6.02 11.43
C GLY A 17 -4.29 6.66 10.65
N PHE A 18 -4.65 6.11 9.48
CA PHE A 18 -5.81 6.58 8.74
C PHE A 18 -7.09 6.00 9.34
N SER A 19 -8.21 6.71 9.20
CA SER A 19 -9.54 6.28 9.63
C SER A 19 -10.36 5.71 8.46
N LYS A 20 -11.37 4.87 8.74
CA LYS A 20 -12.14 4.16 7.69
C LYS A 20 -12.82 5.09 6.68
N SER A 21 -13.12 6.33 7.04
CA SER A 21 -13.70 7.34 6.13
C SER A 21 -12.69 7.88 5.10
N GLN A 22 -11.40 7.62 5.28
CA GLN A 22 -10.33 8.10 4.40
C GLN A 22 -9.95 7.10 3.31
N TRP A 23 -10.46 5.86 3.34
CA TRP A 23 -10.20 4.88 2.28
C TRP A 23 -11.43 4.16 1.74
N PHE A 24 -11.32 3.73 0.49
CA PHE A 24 -12.29 2.92 -0.24
C PHE A 24 -11.62 1.63 -0.73
N HIS A 25 -12.24 0.48 -0.43
CA HIS A 25 -11.76 -0.82 -0.88
C HIS A 25 -12.44 -1.18 -2.21
N ALA A 26 -11.66 -1.44 -3.26
CA ALA A 26 -12.17 -1.69 -4.61
C ALA A 26 -11.99 -3.14 -5.11
N ASP A 27 -11.38 -4.03 -4.32
CA ASP A 27 -11.23 -5.49 -4.56
C ASP A 27 -10.31 -5.89 -5.74
N ALA A 28 -9.74 -4.94 -6.49
CA ALA A 28 -8.76 -5.20 -7.57
C ALA A 28 -8.08 -3.93 -8.08
N LYS A 29 -6.84 -4.04 -8.57
CA LYS A 29 -6.09 -2.96 -9.25
C LYS A 29 -6.88 -2.21 -10.33
N SER A 30 -7.57 -2.94 -11.21
CA SER A 30 -8.38 -2.35 -12.28
C SER A 30 -9.56 -1.53 -11.74
N ARG A 31 -10.17 -1.98 -10.63
CA ARG A 31 -11.26 -1.27 -9.96
C ARG A 31 -10.73 -0.09 -9.15
N VAL A 32 -9.55 -0.19 -8.55
CA VAL A 32 -8.85 0.95 -7.93
C VAL A 32 -8.56 2.02 -8.98
N ALA A 33 -8.02 1.65 -10.13
CA ALA A 33 -7.76 2.56 -11.24
C ALA A 33 -9.03 3.26 -11.71
N HIS A 34 -10.11 2.51 -11.93
CA HIS A 34 -11.40 3.08 -12.34
C HIS A 34 -12.01 3.98 -11.26
N ALA A 35 -11.95 3.58 -9.98
CA ALA A 35 -12.45 4.39 -8.88
C ALA A 35 -11.67 5.71 -8.75
N LEU A 36 -10.35 5.67 -8.94
CA LEU A 36 -9.50 6.85 -8.99
C LEU A 36 -9.83 7.74 -10.20
N GLU A 37 -10.08 7.15 -11.38
CA GLU A 37 -10.45 7.87 -12.61
C GLU A 37 -11.71 8.71 -12.40
N ILE A 38 -12.80 8.09 -11.94
CA ILE A 38 -14.10 8.75 -11.76
C ILE A 38 -14.18 9.62 -10.50
N SER A 39 -13.16 9.57 -9.63
CA SER A 39 -13.10 10.36 -8.41
C SER A 39 -13.05 11.86 -8.75
N ARG A 40 -13.68 12.69 -7.90
CA ARG A 40 -13.79 14.13 -8.16
C ARG A 40 -12.64 14.95 -7.59
N LYS A 41 -11.90 14.43 -6.61
CA LYS A 41 -10.84 15.21 -5.94
C LYS A 41 -9.51 14.94 -6.62
N ASN A 42 -8.78 16.00 -6.91
CA ASN A 42 -7.40 15.93 -7.40
C ASN A 42 -6.41 15.45 -6.34
N THR A 43 -6.80 15.46 -5.06
CA THR A 43 -6.00 14.90 -3.97
C THR A 43 -6.19 13.40 -3.83
N ASP A 44 -7.16 12.76 -4.48
CA ASP A 44 -7.35 11.31 -4.28
C ASP A 44 -6.14 10.49 -4.76
N ILE A 45 -5.89 9.39 -4.05
CA ILE A 45 -4.69 8.56 -4.21
C ILE A 45 -5.09 7.10 -4.32
N ALA A 46 -4.44 6.34 -5.19
CA ALA A 46 -4.47 4.88 -5.15
C ALA A 46 -3.19 4.32 -4.50
N LEU A 47 -3.33 3.24 -3.74
CA LEU A 47 -2.22 2.38 -3.35
C LEU A 47 -2.35 1.08 -4.13
N VAL A 48 -1.31 0.72 -4.88
CA VAL A 48 -1.30 -0.46 -5.75
C VAL A 48 -0.02 -1.26 -5.57
N ASP A 49 -0.09 -2.56 -5.82
CA ASP A 49 1.09 -3.42 -5.92
C ASP A 49 1.66 -3.36 -7.34
N GLN A 50 2.94 -3.72 -7.52
CA GLN A 50 3.53 -3.80 -8.86
C GLN A 50 2.88 -4.93 -9.65
N ASP A 51 2.60 -6.06 -9.00
CA ASP A 51 2.10 -7.30 -9.60
C ASP A 51 2.92 -7.74 -10.82
N PRO A 52 4.15 -8.27 -10.63
CA PRO A 52 5.00 -8.67 -11.74
C PRO A 52 4.28 -9.60 -12.74
N GLY A 53 4.17 -9.18 -14.00
CA GLY A 53 3.53 -9.94 -15.07
C GLY A 53 2.04 -9.66 -15.26
N GLN A 54 1.43 -8.76 -14.48
CA GLN A 54 0.08 -8.26 -14.74
C GLN A 54 0.09 -6.98 -15.59
N ASP A 55 -0.94 -6.82 -16.42
CA ASP A 55 -1.11 -5.61 -17.22
C ASP A 55 -1.45 -4.40 -16.35
N CYS A 56 -0.74 -3.29 -16.55
CA CYS A 56 -1.07 -2.03 -15.91
C CYS A 56 -2.39 -1.47 -16.50
N PRO A 57 -3.41 -1.11 -15.69
CA PRO A 57 -4.65 -0.51 -16.17
C PRO A 57 -4.42 0.76 -17.01
N PRO A 58 -5.17 1.00 -18.11
CA PRO A 58 -4.94 2.13 -19.02
C PRO A 58 -4.79 3.48 -18.32
N PHE A 59 -5.71 3.81 -17.41
CA PHE A 59 -5.68 5.07 -16.66
C PHE A 59 -4.39 5.25 -15.85
N LEU A 60 -3.83 4.18 -15.25
CA LEU A 60 -2.58 4.28 -14.50
C LEU A 60 -1.36 4.52 -15.41
N ARG A 61 -1.40 4.09 -16.69
CA ARG A 61 -0.33 4.35 -17.67
C ARG A 61 -0.19 5.82 -18.05
N GLU A 62 -1.23 6.62 -17.79
CA GLU A 62 -1.24 8.06 -18.09
C GLU A 62 -0.43 8.87 -17.06
N PHE A 63 -0.19 8.30 -15.87
CA PHE A 63 0.58 8.97 -14.83
C PHE A 63 2.07 8.99 -15.18
N ARG A 64 2.79 9.92 -14.54
CA ARG A 64 4.24 10.07 -14.66
C ARG A 64 4.87 9.97 -13.28
N ALA A 65 6.06 9.38 -13.21
CA ALA A 65 6.82 9.31 -11.97
C ALA A 65 7.07 10.72 -11.44
N ALA A 66 6.62 10.97 -10.21
CA ALA A 66 6.82 12.22 -9.50
C ALA A 66 7.99 12.11 -8.51
N GLU A 67 8.11 10.97 -7.83
CA GLU A 67 9.21 10.65 -6.93
C GLU A 67 9.43 9.12 -6.92
N SER A 68 10.69 8.67 -6.97
CA SER A 68 11.03 7.25 -6.87
C SER A 68 11.98 7.02 -5.69
N ARG A 69 11.57 6.11 -4.79
CA ARG A 69 12.35 5.64 -3.64
C ARG A 69 12.55 4.13 -3.79
N LEU A 70 13.33 3.77 -4.80
CA LEU A 70 13.64 2.36 -5.10
C LEU A 70 14.40 1.69 -3.95
N ASP A 71 15.17 2.47 -3.18
CA ASP A 71 15.80 2.04 -1.92
C ASP A 71 14.78 1.60 -0.85
N LEU A 72 13.54 2.07 -0.96
CA LEU A 72 12.42 1.71 -0.09
C LEU A 72 11.36 0.87 -0.80
N GLY A 73 11.58 0.44 -2.05
CA GLY A 73 10.57 -0.29 -2.83
C GLY A 73 9.28 0.50 -3.08
N LEU A 74 9.37 1.83 -3.23
CA LEU A 74 8.22 2.73 -3.35
C LEU A 74 8.37 3.69 -4.54
N CYS A 75 7.31 3.84 -5.35
CA CYS A 75 7.24 4.85 -6.40
C CYS A 75 5.95 5.68 -6.29
N LEU A 76 6.08 7.00 -6.35
CA LEU A 76 4.97 7.95 -6.41
C LEU A 76 4.79 8.42 -7.85
N TYR A 77 3.57 8.32 -8.35
CA TYR A 77 3.18 8.79 -9.67
C TYR A 77 2.12 9.88 -9.56
N ARG A 78 2.13 10.81 -10.52
CA ARG A 78 1.17 11.90 -10.61
C ARG A 78 0.56 11.97 -12.01
N HIS A 79 -0.76 12.12 -12.08
CA HIS A 79 -1.45 12.33 -13.34
C HIS A 79 -1.22 13.76 -13.84
N PRO A 80 -0.79 13.95 -15.10
CA PRO A 80 -0.44 15.28 -15.61
C PRO A 80 -1.63 16.26 -15.61
N GLU A 81 -2.83 15.79 -15.98
CA GLU A 81 -4.00 16.66 -16.09
C GLU A 81 -4.81 16.77 -14.79
N SER A 82 -5.24 15.63 -14.22
CA SER A 82 -6.09 15.63 -13.02
C SER A 82 -5.34 15.97 -11.72
N GLY A 83 -4.01 15.87 -11.70
CA GLY A 83 -3.19 16.09 -10.52
C GLY A 83 -3.26 15.00 -9.44
N LYS A 84 -4.07 13.96 -9.64
CA LYS A 84 -4.20 12.78 -8.77
C LYS A 84 -2.89 12.01 -8.66
N HIS A 85 -2.76 11.21 -7.61
CA HIS A 85 -1.58 10.39 -7.38
C HIS A 85 -1.91 8.90 -7.33
N PHE A 86 -0.90 8.07 -7.56
CA PHE A 86 -0.90 6.73 -7.01
C PHE A 86 0.49 6.39 -6.49
N ILE A 87 0.52 5.48 -5.52
CA ILE A 87 1.71 4.92 -4.91
C ILE A 87 1.78 3.46 -5.34
N GLU A 88 2.90 3.05 -5.90
CA GLU A 88 3.19 1.66 -6.24
C GLU A 88 4.18 1.08 -5.23
N ILE A 89 3.81 -0.03 -4.60
CA ILE A 89 4.71 -0.85 -3.79
C ILE A 89 5.38 -1.88 -4.70
N GLN A 90 6.69 -2.08 -4.53
CA GLN A 90 7.48 -3.03 -5.32
C GLN A 90 8.21 -4.04 -4.42
N PRO A 91 8.08 -5.36 -4.67
CA PRO A 91 7.26 -5.99 -5.72
C PRO A 91 5.77 -6.00 -5.38
N ASP A 92 5.38 -6.47 -4.19
CA ASP A 92 3.98 -6.50 -3.72
C ASP A 92 3.97 -6.21 -2.20
N LEU A 93 2.81 -5.85 -1.63
CA LEU A 93 2.68 -5.43 -0.24
C LEU A 93 3.23 -6.45 0.75
N GLU A 94 2.80 -7.72 0.72
CA GLU A 94 3.21 -8.69 1.74
C GLU A 94 4.72 -9.01 1.71
N PRO A 95 5.35 -9.34 0.56
CA PRO A 95 6.80 -9.52 0.53
C PRO A 95 7.55 -8.25 0.93
N TRP A 96 7.08 -7.07 0.52
CA TRP A 96 7.68 -5.78 0.90
C TRP A 96 7.64 -5.57 2.41
N LEU A 97 6.48 -5.79 3.04
CA LEU A 97 6.30 -5.70 4.50
C LEU A 97 7.23 -6.65 5.27
N TYR A 98 7.39 -7.88 4.79
CA TYR A 98 8.24 -8.88 5.45
C TYR A 98 9.72 -8.53 5.31
N ALA A 99 10.16 -8.10 4.13
CA ALA A 99 11.54 -7.73 3.87
C ALA A 99 11.99 -6.54 4.73
N GLN A 100 11.19 -5.46 4.76
CA GLN A 100 11.54 -4.28 5.55
C GLN A 100 11.52 -4.57 7.05
N ALA A 101 10.57 -5.39 7.54
CA ALA A 101 10.52 -5.78 8.94
C ALA A 101 11.74 -6.61 9.37
N GLN A 102 12.18 -7.54 8.51
CA GLN A 102 13.39 -8.32 8.76
C GLN A 102 14.63 -7.42 8.88
N ALA A 103 14.75 -6.39 8.03
CA ALA A 103 15.87 -5.45 8.06
C ALA A 103 15.97 -4.65 9.37
N ILE A 104 14.85 -4.47 10.08
CA ILE A 104 14.77 -3.80 11.39
C ILE A 104 14.60 -4.78 12.57
N GLY A 105 14.80 -6.08 12.34
CA GLY A 105 14.80 -7.09 13.39
C GLY A 105 13.42 -7.50 13.92
N ILE A 106 12.33 -7.20 13.20
CA ILE A 106 10.97 -7.57 13.58
C ILE A 106 10.54 -8.84 12.84
N SER A 107 10.05 -9.81 13.60
CA SER A 107 9.60 -11.10 13.07
C SER A 107 8.08 -11.12 12.89
N PRO A 108 7.55 -11.50 11.72
CA PRO A 108 6.11 -11.69 11.53
C PRO A 108 5.49 -12.69 12.53
N VAL A 109 6.25 -13.73 12.90
CA VAL A 109 5.79 -14.82 13.78
C VAL A 109 5.53 -14.31 15.21
N THR A 110 6.33 -13.35 15.70
CA THR A 110 6.12 -12.76 17.04
C THR A 110 4.84 -11.93 17.10
N HIS A 111 4.28 -11.57 15.94
CA HIS A 111 2.99 -10.89 15.81
C HIS A 111 1.87 -11.83 15.33
N HIS A 112 2.04 -13.15 15.45
CA HIS A 112 1.05 -14.16 15.04
C HIS A 112 0.68 -14.11 13.54
N LEU A 113 1.57 -13.58 12.71
CA LEU A 113 1.49 -13.72 11.26
C LEU A 113 2.14 -15.03 10.81
N PRO A 114 1.75 -15.55 9.63
CA PRO A 114 2.43 -16.68 9.03
C PRO A 114 3.93 -16.42 8.84
N LYS A 115 4.74 -17.48 8.87
CA LYS A 115 6.19 -17.35 8.61
C LYS A 115 6.50 -16.89 7.19
N ARG A 116 5.64 -17.22 6.22
CA ARG A 116 5.81 -16.92 4.80
C ARG A 116 4.76 -15.91 4.36
N HIS A 117 5.17 -14.87 3.64
CA HIS A 117 4.29 -13.81 3.16
C HIS A 117 3.15 -14.34 2.25
N GLN A 118 3.38 -15.39 1.47
CA GLN A 118 2.33 -16.00 0.62
C GLN A 118 1.14 -16.55 1.42
N ASP A 119 1.38 -16.96 2.67
CA ASP A 119 0.33 -17.51 3.51
C ASP A 119 -0.51 -16.41 4.17
N LEU A 120 0.02 -15.18 4.26
CA LEU A 120 -0.73 -13.99 4.70
C LEU A 120 -1.80 -13.62 3.66
N HIS A 121 -1.44 -13.65 2.38
CA HIS A 121 -2.35 -13.33 1.28
C HIS A 121 -3.56 -14.27 1.17
N LYS A 122 -3.39 -15.55 1.56
CA LYS A 122 -4.48 -16.56 1.48
C LYS A 122 -5.64 -16.31 2.44
N ASN A 123 -5.37 -15.68 3.60
CA ASN A 123 -6.37 -15.50 4.66
C ASN A 123 -6.30 -14.08 5.24
N PRO A 124 -6.48 -13.03 4.42
CA PRO A 124 -6.15 -11.67 4.82
C PRO A 124 -7.08 -11.17 5.94
N ARG A 125 -8.35 -11.60 5.94
CA ARG A 125 -9.30 -11.29 7.01
C ARG A 125 -8.94 -11.93 8.35
N LYS A 126 -8.39 -13.15 8.35
CA LYS A 126 -7.98 -13.87 9.57
C LYS A 126 -6.84 -13.17 10.29
N HIS A 127 -5.91 -12.61 9.51
CA HIS A 127 -4.68 -12.02 10.03
C HIS A 127 -4.75 -10.50 10.18
N ARG A 128 -5.90 -9.88 9.93
CA ARG A 128 -6.06 -8.42 9.93
C ARG A 128 -5.50 -7.73 11.18
N SER A 129 -5.96 -8.12 12.38
CA SER A 129 -5.51 -7.51 13.64
C SER A 129 -4.03 -7.77 13.92
N HIS A 130 -3.53 -8.95 13.54
CA HIS A 130 -2.13 -9.33 13.65
C HIS A 130 -1.25 -8.50 12.71
N LEU A 131 -1.73 -8.23 11.49
CA LEU A 131 -1.06 -7.39 10.52
C LEU A 131 -1.02 -5.94 10.99
N GLU A 132 -2.12 -5.43 11.55
CA GLU A 132 -2.16 -4.11 12.17
C GLU A 132 -1.12 -4.01 13.32
N SER A 133 -1.05 -5.02 14.19
CA SER A 133 -0.03 -5.09 15.27
C SER A 133 1.40 -5.11 14.73
N PHE A 134 1.66 -5.91 13.69
CA PHE A 134 2.96 -6.04 13.05
C PHE A 134 3.42 -4.72 12.41
N VAL A 135 2.54 -4.04 11.68
CA VAL A 135 2.83 -2.72 11.08
C VAL A 135 3.09 -1.68 12.16
N ASN A 136 2.31 -1.67 13.24
CA ASN A 136 2.55 -0.78 14.38
C ASN A 136 3.92 -1.01 15.04
N ALA A 137 4.36 -2.27 15.16
CA ALA A 137 5.69 -2.57 15.68
C ALA A 137 6.80 -2.05 14.75
N CYS A 138 6.62 -2.20 13.43
CA CYS A 138 7.55 -1.66 12.44
C CYS A 138 7.62 -0.12 12.47
N LEU A 139 6.49 0.55 12.68
CA LEU A 139 6.45 2.01 12.87
C LEU A 139 7.17 2.42 14.17
N ALA A 140 6.94 1.72 15.28
CA ALA A 140 7.60 1.98 16.55
C ALA A 140 9.13 1.79 16.49
N ALA A 141 9.60 0.92 15.60
CA ALA A 141 11.01 0.73 15.28
C ALA A 141 11.56 1.70 14.21
N ASN A 142 10.79 2.74 13.85
CA ASN A 142 11.16 3.78 12.87
C ASN A 142 11.45 3.23 11.47
N SER A 143 10.63 2.30 10.98
CA SER A 143 10.74 1.81 9.59
C SER A 143 10.67 2.97 8.58
N PRO A 144 11.76 3.26 7.83
CA PRO A 144 11.75 4.34 6.84
C PRO A 144 10.77 4.06 5.69
N HIS A 145 10.52 2.78 5.41
CA HIS A 145 9.59 2.30 4.40
C HIS A 145 8.15 2.73 4.75
N LEU A 146 7.69 2.38 5.95
CA LEU A 146 6.34 2.72 6.40
C LEU A 146 6.18 4.21 6.68
N THR A 147 7.23 4.89 7.18
CA THR A 147 7.21 6.34 7.36
C THR A 147 7.02 7.06 6.02
N LYS A 148 7.76 6.67 4.97
CA LYS A 148 7.63 7.28 3.64
C LYS A 148 6.29 6.95 2.98
N LEU A 149 5.80 5.72 3.11
CA LEU A 149 4.45 5.35 2.65
C LEU A 149 3.37 6.22 3.33
N ALA A 150 3.44 6.38 4.66
CA ALA A 150 2.50 7.22 5.39
C ALA A 150 2.62 8.70 5.03
N GLU A 151 3.83 9.21 4.76
CA GLU A 151 4.05 10.57 4.25
C GLU A 151 3.30 10.80 2.94
N TRP A 152 3.48 9.92 1.94
CA TRP A 152 2.80 10.07 0.66
C TRP A 152 1.29 9.85 0.72
N LEU A 153 0.81 8.92 1.56
CA LEU A 153 -0.64 8.72 1.74
C LEU A 153 -1.35 9.94 2.36
N ARG A 154 -0.63 10.84 3.05
CA ARG A 154 -1.19 12.11 3.57
C ARG A 154 -1.42 13.18 2.51
N LEU A 155 -1.00 12.94 1.26
CA LEU A 155 -1.38 13.80 0.13
C LEU A 155 -2.89 13.63 -0.21
N ALA A 156 -3.58 12.64 0.38
CA ALA A 156 -4.97 12.24 0.10
C ALA A 156 -6.10 13.05 0.73
#